data_AF-A0A441CBL3-F1
#
_entry.id   AF-A0A441CBL3-F1
#
_cell.length_a   1.000
_cell.length_b   1.000
_cell.length_c   1.000
_cell.angle_alpha   90.00
_cell.angle_beta   90.00
_cell.angle_gamma   90.00
#
_symmetry.space_group_name_H-M   'P 1'
#
loop_
_entity.id
_entity.type
_entity.pdbx_description
1 polymer ?
#
loop_
_entity_poly.entity_id
_entity_poly.type
_entity_poly.pdbx_seq_one_letter_code
_entity_poly.pdbx_strand_id
1 'polypeptide(L)'
;MAEDPHPQFTKAMFDIYRKAKEAGYHATIFLQMLSDRHGQATAKTLINAARPSDGYEALHRMGKLELTVEALIVEQPKWHRLFTKEEIDRARNRLEQYGYKPS
;
A
#
# COMPACT_ATOMS: atom_id res chain seq x y z
N MET A 1 -21.17 10.66 8.16
CA MET A 1 -19.87 10.36 7.52
C MET A 1 -19.31 9.19 8.28
N ALA A 2 -19.00 8.07 7.63
CA ALA A 2 -18.46 6.92 8.35
C ALA A 2 -17.11 7.32 8.96
N GLU A 3 -16.94 7.10 10.25
CA GLU A 3 -15.66 7.33 10.91
C GLU A 3 -14.64 6.29 10.41
N ASP A 4 -13.40 6.73 10.19
CA ASP A 4 -12.32 5.84 9.81
C ASP A 4 -12.03 4.88 10.98
N PRO A 5 -12.22 3.56 10.81
CA PRO A 5 -11.98 2.59 11.89
C PRO A 5 -10.49 2.47 12.25
N HIS A 6 -9.58 2.87 11.35
CA HIS A 6 -8.14 2.73 11.51
C HIS A 6 -7.40 4.00 11.03
N PRO A 7 -7.59 5.14 11.71
CA PRO A 7 -7.04 6.43 11.29
C PRO A 7 -5.50 6.43 11.29
N GLN A 8 -4.89 5.62 12.15
CA GLN A 8 -3.43 5.45 12.19
C GLN A 8 -2.90 4.75 10.94
N PHE A 9 -3.65 3.79 10.39
CA PHE A 9 -3.27 3.10 9.15
C PHE A 9 -3.48 4.01 7.95
N THR A 10 -4.60 4.73 7.90
CA THR A 10 -4.86 5.74 6.88
C THR A 10 -3.78 6.81 6.86
N LYS A 11 -3.36 7.30 8.03
CA LYS A 11 -2.22 8.23 8.14
C LYS A 11 -0.93 7.63 7.55
N ALA A 12 -0.61 6.37 7.87
CA ALA A 12 0.56 5.71 7.31
C ALA A 12 0.49 5.56 5.77
N MET A 13 -0.71 5.33 5.21
CA MET A 13 -0.95 5.34 3.77
C MET A 13 -0.73 6.73 3.14
N PHE A 14 -1.13 7.80 3.84
CA PHE A 14 -0.80 9.17 3.42
C PHE A 14 0.70 9.48 3.51
N ASP A 15 1.40 8.93 4.51
CA ASP A 15 2.85 9.12 4.66
C ASP A 15 3.63 8.49 3.50
N ILE A 16 3.30 7.26 3.07
CA ILE A 16 3.94 6.65 1.88
C ILE A 16 3.60 7.41 0.60
N TYR A 17 2.36 7.91 0.47
CA TYR A 17 1.97 8.76 -0.66
C TYR A 17 2.78 10.05 -0.71
N ARG A 18 2.96 10.72 0.44
CA ARG A 18 3.78 11.94 0.52
C ARG A 18 5.22 11.67 0.12
N LYS A 19 5.82 10.60 0.65
CA LYS A 19 7.19 10.18 0.28
C LYS A 19 7.30 9.86 -1.22
N ALA A 20 6.29 9.20 -1.79
CA ALA A 20 6.27 8.89 -3.22
C ALA A 20 6.19 10.17 -4.06
N LYS A 21 5.38 11.14 -3.62
CA LYS A 21 5.28 12.47 -4.23
C LYS A 21 6.60 13.22 -4.16
N GLU A 22 7.28 13.21 -3.02
CA GLU A 22 8.61 13.81 -2.84
C GLU A 22 9.67 13.13 -3.72
N ALA A 23 9.52 11.83 -3.99
CA ALA A 23 10.34 11.10 -4.95
C ALA A 23 9.96 11.32 -6.43
N GLY A 24 8.94 12.15 -6.70
CA GLY A 24 8.50 12.52 -8.06
C GLY A 24 7.27 11.77 -8.58
N TYR A 25 6.72 10.80 -7.85
CA TYR A 25 5.54 10.03 -8.28
C TYR A 25 4.23 10.59 -7.71
N HIS A 26 3.34 11.04 -8.60
CA HIS A 26 2.09 11.70 -8.22
C HIS A 26 0.87 10.77 -8.42
N ALA A 27 0.52 10.02 -7.37
CA ALA A 27 -0.58 9.05 -7.40
C ALA A 27 -1.96 9.68 -7.09
N THR A 28 -2.51 10.45 -8.03
CA THR A 28 -3.81 11.15 -7.84
C THR A 28 -4.98 10.19 -7.57
N ILE A 29 -5.04 9.06 -8.27
CA ILE A 29 -6.06 8.02 -8.06
C ILE A 29 -5.97 7.43 -6.65
N PHE A 30 -4.75 7.16 -6.17
CA PHE A 30 -4.54 6.62 -4.83
C PHE A 30 -5.01 7.60 -3.75
N LEU A 31 -4.69 8.90 -3.91
CA LEU A 31 -5.16 9.95 -3.01
C LEU A 31 -6.69 10.05 -2.96
N GLN A 32 -7.34 9.93 -4.12
CA GLN A 32 -8.80 9.93 -4.20
C GLN A 32 -9.39 8.70 -3.49
N MET A 33 -8.82 7.50 -3.70
CA MET A 33 -9.25 6.28 -3.02
C MET A 33 -9.11 6.39 -1.49
N LEU A 34 -8.00 6.93 -0.99
CA LEU A 34 -7.80 7.15 0.44
C LEU A 34 -8.82 8.12 1.04
N SER A 35 -9.22 9.14 0.29
CA SER A 35 -10.18 10.14 0.73
C SER A 35 -11.62 9.60 0.74
N ASP A 36 -11.94 8.69 -0.18
CA ASP A 36 -13.28 8.10 -0.33
C ASP A 36 -13.49 6.87 0.57
N ARG A 37 -12.46 6.02 0.70
CA ARG A 37 -12.59 4.66 1.30
C ARG A 37 -11.71 4.42 2.51
N HIS A 38 -10.91 5.41 2.92
CA HIS A 38 -9.89 5.27 3.96
C HIS A 38 -8.81 4.23 3.61
N GLY A 39 -7.81 4.10 4.49
CA GLY A 39 -6.63 3.30 4.25
C GLY A 39 -6.92 1.81 4.09
N GLN A 40 -7.71 1.23 5.01
CA GLN A 40 -7.88 -0.23 5.06
C GLN A 40 -8.58 -0.78 3.81
N ALA A 41 -9.71 -0.19 3.40
CA ALA A 41 -10.43 -0.67 2.23
C ALA A 41 -9.64 -0.44 0.93
N THR A 42 -8.91 0.68 0.83
CA THR A 42 -7.98 0.94 -0.28
C THR A 42 -6.91 -0.14 -0.36
N ALA A 43 -6.26 -0.46 0.77
CA ALA A 43 -5.24 -1.48 0.82
C ALA A 43 -5.78 -2.86 0.45
N LYS A 44 -6.92 -3.27 1.01
CA LYS A 44 -7.58 -4.53 0.67
C LYS A 44 -7.93 -4.63 -0.80
N THR A 45 -8.35 -3.54 -1.42
CA THR A 45 -8.63 -3.51 -2.86
C THR A 45 -7.37 -3.77 -3.68
N LEU A 46 -6.25 -3.15 -3.32
CA LEU A 46 -4.98 -3.26 -4.06
C LEU A 46 -4.31 -4.63 -3.90
N ILE A 47 -4.25 -5.16 -2.68
CA ILE A 47 -3.59 -6.46 -2.41
C ILE A 47 -4.39 -7.64 -2.96
N ASN A 48 -5.72 -7.54 -3.03
CA ASN A 48 -6.59 -8.59 -3.56
C ASN A 48 -6.82 -8.47 -5.08
N ALA A 49 -6.38 -7.37 -5.72
CA ALA A 49 -6.43 -7.26 -7.17
C ALA A 49 -5.54 -8.34 -7.81
N ALA A 50 -6.03 -8.96 -8.90
CA ALA A 50 -5.27 -10.00 -9.61
C ALA A 50 -3.99 -9.47 -10.27
N ARG A 51 -3.98 -8.18 -10.62
CA ARG A 51 -2.82 -7.49 -11.20
C ARG A 51 -2.40 -6.34 -10.28
N PRO A 52 -1.09 -6.04 -10.20
CA PRO A 52 -0.62 -4.84 -9.53
C PRO A 52 -1.23 -3.59 -10.14
N SER A 53 -1.34 -2.52 -9.36
CA SER A 53 -1.81 -1.23 -9.88
C SER A 53 -0.73 -0.57 -10.72
N ASP A 54 -1.13 0.32 -11.63
CA ASP A 54 -0.18 1.13 -12.40
C ASP A 54 0.79 1.91 -11.50
N GLY A 55 0.32 2.32 -10.31
CA GLY A 55 1.15 2.99 -9.33
C GLY A 55 2.19 2.08 -8.66
N TYR A 56 1.85 0.81 -8.45
CA TYR A 56 2.82 -0.19 -8.01
C TYR A 56 3.93 -0.36 -9.06
N GLU A 57 3.57 -0.51 -10.34
CA GLU A 57 4.55 -0.64 -11.42
C GLU A 57 5.41 0.61 -11.60
N ALA A 58 4.82 1.81 -11.44
CA ALA A 58 5.57 3.06 -11.47
C ALA A 58 6.60 3.14 -10.34
N LEU A 59 6.20 2.81 -9.10
CA LEU A 59 7.09 2.78 -7.95
C LEU A 59 8.19 1.72 -8.10
N HIS A 60 7.87 0.56 -8.70
CA HIS A 60 8.87 -0.45 -9.03
C HIS A 60 9.93 0.07 -10.01
N ARG A 61 9.51 0.70 -11.11
CA ARG A 61 10.44 1.29 -12.10
C ARG A 61 11.35 2.36 -11.48
N MET A 62 10.90 3.01 -10.42
CA MET A 62 11.67 4.00 -9.67
C MET A 62 12.55 3.39 -8.56
N GLY A 63 12.51 2.07 -8.34
CA GLY A 63 13.20 1.40 -7.24
C GLY A 63 12.64 1.77 -5.86
N LYS A 64 11.38 2.21 -5.79
CA LYS A 64 10.70 2.71 -4.59
C LYS A 64 9.59 1.78 -4.11
N LEU A 65 9.81 0.47 -4.20
CA LEU A 65 8.84 -0.53 -3.72
C LEU A 65 8.56 -0.42 -2.22
N GLU A 66 9.49 0.11 -1.42
CA GLU A 66 9.27 0.44 0.01
C GLU A 66 8.10 1.41 0.24
N LEU A 67 7.73 2.21 -0.78
CA LEU A 67 6.64 3.20 -0.71
C LEU A 67 5.29 2.62 -1.18
N THR A 68 5.23 1.31 -1.42
CA THR A 68 3.99 0.62 -1.81
C THR A 68 3.18 0.21 -0.59
N VAL A 69 1.90 -0.08 -0.82
CA VAL A 69 0.99 -0.56 0.23
C VAL A 69 1.41 -1.95 0.71
N GLU A 70 1.86 -2.80 -0.21
CA GLU A 70 2.35 -4.13 0.07
C GLU A 70 3.55 -4.09 1.03
N ALA A 71 4.55 -3.23 0.75
CA ALA A 71 5.70 -3.05 1.64
C ALA A 71 5.26 -2.51 3.00
N LEU A 72 4.40 -1.49 3.03
CA LEU A 72 3.86 -0.93 4.28
C LEU A 72 3.23 -2.01 5.16
N ILE A 73 2.44 -2.92 4.58
CA ILE A 73 1.78 -4.00 5.33
C ILE A 73 2.80 -5.03 5.79
N VAL A 74 3.65 -5.53 4.88
CA VAL A 74 4.57 -6.63 5.17
C VAL A 74 5.64 -6.21 6.17
N GLU A 75 6.25 -5.03 6.01
CA GLU A 75 7.34 -4.54 6.86
C GLU A 75 6.88 -4.05 8.24
N GLN A 76 5.60 -3.76 8.43
CA GLN A 76 5.08 -3.26 9.71
C GLN A 76 4.09 -4.25 10.34
N PRO A 77 4.58 -5.15 11.22
CA PRO A 77 3.76 -6.15 11.92
C PRO A 77 2.55 -5.58 12.66
N LYS A 78 2.62 -4.32 13.13
CA LYS A 78 1.50 -3.64 13.81
C LYS A 78 0.24 -3.52 12.94
N TRP A 79 0.38 -3.60 11.60
CA TRP A 79 -0.74 -3.57 10.66
C TRP A 79 -1.26 -4.95 10.29
N HIS A 80 -0.50 -6.02 10.56
CA HIS A 80 -0.89 -7.39 10.18
C HIS A 80 -2.25 -7.79 10.74
N ARG A 81 -2.60 -7.31 11.94
CA ARG A 81 -3.93 -7.53 12.55
C ARG A 81 -5.12 -6.98 11.75
N LEU A 82 -4.89 -6.08 10.79
CA LEU A 82 -5.94 -5.47 9.95
C LEU A 82 -6.25 -6.30 8.70
N PHE A 83 -5.40 -7.29 8.42
CA PHE A 83 -5.42 -8.12 7.22
C PHE A 83 -5.39 -9.60 7.60
N THR A 84 -5.86 -10.43 6.70
CA THR A 84 -5.73 -11.89 6.84
C THR A 84 -4.31 -12.34 6.52
N LYS A 85 -3.92 -13.51 7.02
CA LYS A 85 -2.62 -14.10 6.67
C LYS A 85 -2.46 -14.26 5.16
N GLU A 86 -3.52 -14.66 4.46
CA GLU A 86 -3.54 -14.80 2.99
C GLU A 86 -3.30 -13.47 2.27
N GLU A 87 -3.89 -12.38 2.76
CA GLU A 87 -3.66 -11.03 2.21
C GLU A 87 -2.20 -10.58 2.38
N ILE A 88 -1.61 -10.84 3.55
CA ILE A 88 -0.21 -10.51 3.83
C ILE A 88 0.72 -11.38 2.97
N ASP A 89 0.44 -12.68 2.85
CA ASP A 89 1.21 -13.59 2.00
C ASP A 89 1.10 -13.18 0.52
N ARG A 90 -0.06 -12.72 0.04
CA ARG A 90 -0.19 -12.14 -1.32
C ARG A 90 0.68 -10.90 -1.52
N ALA A 91 0.63 -9.97 -0.57
CA ALA A 91 1.46 -8.77 -0.60
C ALA A 91 2.95 -9.11 -0.63
N ARG A 92 3.38 -10.04 0.24
CA ARG A 92 4.76 -10.55 0.28
C ARG A 92 5.18 -11.20 -1.04
N ASN A 93 4.40 -12.15 -1.54
CA ASN A 93 4.67 -12.83 -2.80
C ASN A 93 4.77 -11.85 -3.97
N ARG A 94 3.95 -10.78 -3.97
CA ARG A 94 4.02 -9.74 -5.00
C ARG A 94 5.32 -8.93 -4.90
N LEU A 95 5.74 -8.55 -3.71
CA LEU A 95 7.02 -7.86 -3.52
C LEU A 95 8.19 -8.72 -4.00
N GLU A 96 8.21 -10.01 -3.63
CA GLU A 96 9.27 -10.95 -4.01
C GLU A 96 9.32 -11.18 -5.53
N GLN A 97 8.17 -11.29 -6.20
CA GLN A 97 8.09 -11.37 -7.67
C GLN A 97 8.72 -10.17 -8.38
N TYR A 98 8.67 -9.01 -7.74
CA TYR A 98 9.25 -7.77 -8.23
C TYR A 98 10.65 -7.50 -7.65
N GLY A 99 11.28 -8.52 -7.07
CA GLY A 99 12.66 -8.46 -6.57
C GLY A 99 12.85 -7.70 -5.26
N TYR A 100 11.77 -7.32 -4.58
CA TYR A 100 11.84 -6.68 -3.27
C TYR A 100 11.83 -7.72 -2.16
N LYS A 101 12.84 -7.65 -1.29
CA LYS A 101 12.96 -8.52 -0.11
C LYS A 101 12.61 -7.71 1.13
N PRO A 102 11.41 -7.91 1.71
CA PRO A 102 11.07 -7.27 2.98
C PRO A 102 12.06 -7.76 4.05
N SER A 103 12.57 -6.83 4.87
CA SER A 103 13.54 -7.12 5.94
C SER A 103 12.88 -7.60 7.24
#